data_AF-A0A2K0YB53-F1
#
_entry.id   AF-A0A2K0YB53-F1
#
_cell.length_a   1.000
_cell.length_b   1.000
_cell.length_c   1.000
_cell.angle_alpha   90.00
_cell.angle_beta   90.00
_cell.angle_gamma   90.00
#
_symmetry.space_group_name_H-M   'P 1'
#
loop_
_entity.id
_entity.type
_entity.pdbx_description
1 polymer ?
#
loop_
_entity_poly.entity_id
_entity_poly.type
_entity_poly.pdbx_seq_one_letter_code
_entity_poly.pdbx_strand_id
1 'polypeptide(L)'
;MALAASVGQNGPMLKEFGTLMPLLRPQSKENGFARPNGEVLSHPGQGDSKMSRATRSFKLKLSQAGIDTLIETHCHLIRTTRALIAWGTTLHVAVDHLGTIPAARILALLASLDVSHYSGQQEHHVGAPHRLWSVATGIVERLRQAAPERSPPTLGTIYILALHELSRAAQPAILEAYVRSQSLDGPA
;
A
#
# COMPACT_ATOMS: atom_id res chain seq x y z
N MET A 1 -9.32 45.57 39.85
CA MET A 1 -10.24 44.88 40.78
C MET A 1 -10.87 43.74 39.98
N ALA A 2 -10.30 42.53 40.06
CA ALA A 2 -10.68 41.45 41.00
C ALA A 2 -12.16 41.06 40.78
N LEU A 3 -12.48 39.84 40.34
CA LEU A 3 -12.44 38.67 41.23
C LEU A 3 -12.24 37.35 40.47
N ALA A 4 -11.37 36.51 41.03
CA ALA A 4 -11.20 35.10 40.74
C ALA A 4 -12.16 34.24 41.59
N ALA A 5 -12.46 33.01 41.12
CA ALA A 5 -12.67 31.77 41.88
C ALA A 5 -13.35 30.73 40.96
N SER A 6 -13.18 29.41 41.07
CA SER A 6 -12.21 28.53 41.72
C SER A 6 -12.65 27.09 41.39
N VAL A 7 -11.70 26.26 40.97
CA VAL A 7 -11.46 24.84 41.35
C VAL A 7 -12.65 23.87 41.50
N GLY A 8 -12.54 22.75 40.79
CA GLY A 8 -13.06 21.44 41.22
C GLY A 8 -12.10 20.33 40.80
N GLN A 9 -11.19 19.94 41.71
CA GLN A 9 -10.43 18.69 41.66
C GLN A 9 -11.26 17.55 42.28
N ASN A 10 -11.15 16.33 41.73
CA ASN A 10 -11.29 15.01 42.35
C ASN A 10 -10.94 14.01 41.24
N GLY A 11 -9.95 13.12 41.27
CA GLY A 11 -9.59 12.14 42.30
C GLY A 11 -9.66 10.71 41.69
N PRO A 12 -8.96 9.68 42.21
CA PRO A 12 -8.20 8.70 41.40
C PRO A 12 -8.74 7.24 41.39
N MET A 13 -7.91 6.30 40.87
CA MET A 13 -7.80 4.84 41.18
C MET A 13 -8.56 3.80 40.32
N LEU A 14 -7.82 2.94 39.58
CA LEU A 14 -7.53 1.48 39.82
C LEU A 14 -8.68 0.55 39.34
N LYS A 15 -8.54 -0.65 38.76
CA LYS A 15 -7.58 -1.77 38.90
C LYS A 15 -7.85 -2.81 37.79
N GLU A 16 -6.79 -3.53 37.40
CA GLU A 16 -6.69 -4.98 37.18
C GLU A 16 -7.91 -5.80 36.70
N PHE A 17 -7.75 -6.46 35.55
CA PHE A 17 -8.20 -7.83 35.28
C PHE A 17 -6.94 -8.60 34.87
N GLY A 18 -6.56 -9.75 35.41
CA GLY A 18 -7.36 -10.83 35.94
C GLY A 18 -6.82 -12.12 35.29
N THR A 19 -5.84 -12.71 35.96
CA THR A 19 -5.16 -14.00 35.72
C THR A 19 -6.08 -15.13 35.25
N LEU A 20 -5.68 -15.87 34.20
CA LEU A 20 -5.91 -17.32 34.09
C LEU A 20 -4.79 -18.00 33.28
N MET A 21 -3.99 -18.78 33.99
CA MET A 21 -3.18 -19.93 33.54
C MET A 21 -3.60 -21.09 34.46
N PRO A 22 -3.22 -22.37 34.24
CA PRO A 22 -2.73 -23.07 33.03
C PRO A 22 -3.56 -24.36 32.80
N LEU A 23 -3.20 -25.23 31.83
CA LEU A 23 -3.22 -26.70 31.98
C LEU A 23 -2.63 -27.42 30.72
N LEU A 24 -1.50 -28.09 30.97
CA LEU A 24 -1.04 -29.40 30.47
C LEU A 24 -0.89 -29.71 28.95
N ARG A 25 0.38 -29.95 28.57
CA ARG A 25 0.86 -30.95 27.57
C ARG A 25 0.36 -32.39 27.90
N PRO A 26 0.57 -33.46 27.09
CA PRO A 26 1.41 -33.64 25.89
C PRO A 26 0.73 -34.44 24.75
N GLN A 27 1.44 -34.73 23.65
CA GLN A 27 1.66 -36.10 23.13
C GLN A 27 2.51 -36.03 21.85
N SER A 28 3.68 -36.65 21.92
CA SER A 28 4.45 -37.16 20.79
C SER A 28 3.72 -38.35 20.16
N LYS A 29 3.84 -38.54 18.85
CA LYS A 29 4.15 -39.86 18.24
C LYS A 29 4.39 -39.74 16.74
N GLU A 30 5.53 -40.32 16.37
CA GLU A 30 5.91 -40.75 15.04
C GLU A 30 4.79 -41.54 14.37
N ASN A 31 4.74 -41.49 13.03
CA ASN A 31 4.57 -42.68 12.21
C ASN A 31 4.96 -42.34 10.76
N GLY A 32 6.19 -42.74 10.41
CA GLY A 32 6.53 -42.99 9.03
C GLY A 32 5.72 -44.19 8.51
N PHE A 33 5.22 -44.06 7.29
CA PHE A 33 4.71 -45.21 6.55
C PHE A 33 5.23 -45.11 5.12
N ALA A 34 6.27 -45.89 4.84
CA ALA A 34 6.65 -46.23 3.48
C ALA A 34 5.63 -47.22 2.91
N ARG A 35 5.24 -47.05 1.65
CA ARG A 35 4.79 -48.16 0.80
C ARG A 35 5.41 -48.07 -0.60
N PRO A 36 5.60 -49.22 -1.26
CA PRO A 36 6.51 -49.39 -2.39
C PRO A 36 5.79 -49.34 -3.75
N ASN A 37 6.63 -49.17 -4.79
CA ASN A 37 6.43 -49.23 -6.25
C ASN A 37 5.13 -49.88 -6.80
N GLY A 38 4.58 -49.25 -7.84
CA GLY A 38 3.73 -49.94 -8.82
C GLY A 38 2.84 -49.02 -9.67
N GLU A 39 3.25 -48.82 -10.91
CA GLU A 39 2.44 -48.49 -12.11
C GLU A 39 1.98 -47.06 -12.42
N VAL A 40 2.20 -46.76 -13.70
CA VAL A 40 1.96 -45.52 -14.46
C VAL A 40 0.50 -45.46 -14.87
N LEU A 41 -0.15 -44.33 -14.64
CA LEU A 41 -1.34 -43.92 -15.38
C LEU A 41 -1.22 -42.45 -15.76
N SER A 42 -0.98 -42.25 -17.05
CA SER A 42 -0.94 -40.97 -17.73
C SER A 42 -2.33 -40.33 -17.72
N HIS A 43 -2.48 -39.21 -16.99
CA HIS A 43 -3.59 -38.28 -17.18
C HIS A 43 -3.04 -36.88 -17.42
N PRO A 44 -3.31 -36.25 -18.57
CA PRO A 44 -3.03 -34.83 -18.77
C PRO A 44 -4.20 -34.05 -18.15
N GLY A 45 -4.20 -33.98 -16.83
CA GLY A 45 -5.19 -33.22 -16.06
C GLY A 45 -4.60 -31.89 -15.63
N GLN A 46 -4.50 -30.97 -16.58
CA GLN A 46 -4.55 -29.52 -16.40
C GLN A 46 -4.22 -29.04 -14.97
N GLY A 47 -2.92 -28.83 -14.72
CA GLY A 47 -2.51 -28.06 -13.57
C GLY A 47 -3.05 -26.64 -13.76
N ASP A 48 -4.15 -26.32 -13.08
CA ASP A 48 -4.46 -24.96 -12.67
C ASP A 48 -3.32 -24.49 -11.77
N SER A 49 -2.22 -24.13 -12.41
CA SER A 49 -1.21 -23.26 -11.85
C SER A 49 -1.93 -21.96 -11.58
N LYS A 50 -2.58 -21.85 -10.41
CA LYS A 50 -2.80 -20.58 -9.74
C LYS A 50 -1.41 -19.95 -9.66
N MET A 51 -1.06 -19.19 -10.69
CA MET A 51 0.13 -18.35 -10.66
C MET A 51 -0.05 -17.51 -9.42
N SER A 52 0.73 -17.81 -8.37
CA SER A 52 0.88 -16.92 -7.25
C SER A 52 1.38 -15.62 -7.85
N ARG A 53 0.48 -14.65 -8.02
CA ARG A 53 0.81 -13.34 -8.57
C ARG A 53 1.96 -12.83 -7.71
N ALA A 54 3.15 -12.73 -8.28
CA ALA A 54 4.35 -12.40 -7.53
C ALA A 54 4.18 -10.99 -6.95
N THR A 55 3.83 -10.92 -5.67
CA THR A 55 3.72 -9.69 -4.92
C THR A 55 5.10 -9.34 -4.38
N ARG A 56 5.49 -8.07 -4.51
CA ARG A 56 6.69 -7.54 -3.85
C ARG A 56 6.26 -6.62 -2.73
N SER A 57 6.96 -6.68 -1.61
CA SER A 57 6.78 -5.71 -0.53
C SER A 57 7.51 -4.43 -0.88
N PHE A 58 6.78 -3.33 -0.97
CA PHE A 58 7.33 -1.99 -1.20
C PHE A 58 7.41 -1.25 0.11
N LYS A 59 8.50 -0.51 0.29
CA LYS A 59 8.77 0.25 1.50
C LYS A 59 8.39 1.72 1.30
N LEU A 60 7.48 2.21 2.14
CA LEU A 60 7.10 3.60 2.23
C LEU A 60 7.67 4.20 3.51
N LYS A 61 8.32 5.36 3.39
CA LYS A 61 8.85 6.12 4.51
C LYS A 61 7.99 7.36 4.70
N LEU A 62 7.06 7.32 5.64
CA LEU A 62 6.01 8.33 5.77
C LEU A 62 6.09 9.03 7.12
N SER A 63 5.70 10.29 7.13
CA SER A 63 5.32 11.01 8.36
C SER A 63 3.90 10.63 8.75
N GLN A 64 3.41 11.17 9.87
CA GLN A 64 2.00 11.02 10.24
C GLN A 64 1.07 11.55 9.13
N ALA A 65 1.37 12.74 8.57
CA ALA A 65 0.59 13.31 7.48
C ALA A 65 0.64 12.45 6.20
N GLY A 66 1.79 11.81 5.94
CA GLY A 66 1.93 10.84 4.84
C GLY A 66 1.02 9.61 5.03
N ILE A 67 0.94 9.08 6.26
CA ILE A 67 0.05 7.97 6.59
C ILE A 67 -1.42 8.38 6.49
N ASP A 68 -1.78 9.56 7.00
CA ASP A 68 -3.14 10.06 6.90
C ASP A 68 -3.57 10.21 5.43
N THR A 69 -2.67 10.68 4.57
CA THR A 69 -2.89 10.76 3.11
C THR A 69 -3.08 9.37 2.49
N LEU A 70 -2.28 8.37 2.90
CA LEU A 70 -2.45 6.99 2.44
C LEU A 70 -3.82 6.42 2.86
N ILE A 71 -4.25 6.66 4.10
CA ILE A 71 -5.56 6.24 4.63
C ILE A 71 -6.70 6.93 3.88
N GLU A 72 -6.60 8.24 3.66
CA GLU A 72 -7.59 9.01 2.92
C GLU A 72 -7.74 8.46 1.50
N THR A 73 -6.62 8.30 0.79
CA THR A 73 -6.58 7.72 -0.56
C THR A 73 -7.22 6.34 -0.61
N HIS A 74 -6.90 5.49 0.36
CA HIS A 74 -7.43 4.13 0.46
C HIS A 74 -8.94 4.13 0.67
N CYS A 75 -9.43 4.93 1.62
CA CYS A 75 -10.85 5.08 1.88
C CYS A 75 -11.59 5.62 0.66
N HIS A 76 -11.01 6.60 -0.04
CA HIS A 76 -11.59 7.20 -1.24
C HIS A 76 -11.73 6.19 -2.37
N LEU A 77 -10.69 5.37 -2.57
CA LEU A 77 -10.70 4.28 -3.55
C LEU A 77 -11.77 3.22 -3.22
N ILE A 78 -11.86 2.76 -1.96
CA ILE A 78 -12.87 1.77 -1.54
C ILE A 78 -14.28 2.33 -1.69
N ARG A 79 -14.53 3.59 -1.32
CA ARG A 79 -15.85 4.24 -1.49
C ARG A 79 -16.24 4.37 -2.96
N THR A 80 -15.27 4.67 -3.82
CA THR A 80 -15.49 4.82 -5.26
C THR A 80 -15.76 3.47 -5.93
N THR A 81 -14.98 2.44 -5.60
CA THR A 81 -15.03 1.12 -6.27
C THR A 81 -15.99 0.13 -5.62
N ARG A 82 -16.36 0.37 -4.35
CA ARG A 82 -17.12 -0.57 -3.51
C ARG A 82 -16.48 -1.95 -3.39
N ALA A 83 -15.15 -2.02 -3.48
CA ALA A 83 -14.37 -3.23 -3.32
C ALA A 83 -13.46 -3.16 -2.07
N LEU A 84 -13.23 -4.30 -1.42
CA LEU A 84 -12.18 -4.42 -0.42
C LEU A 84 -10.83 -4.52 -1.14
N ILE A 85 -9.94 -3.58 -0.86
CA ILE A 85 -8.70 -3.40 -1.62
C ILE A 85 -7.51 -3.52 -0.66
N ALA A 86 -6.43 -4.16 -1.10
CA ALA A 86 -5.19 -4.21 -0.32
C ALA A 86 -4.41 -2.89 -0.43
N TRP A 87 -3.71 -2.49 0.62
CA TRP A 87 -2.93 -1.23 0.65
C TRP A 87 -1.95 -1.07 -0.51
N GLY A 88 -1.25 -2.12 -0.93
CA GLY A 88 -0.35 -2.02 -2.07
C GLY A 88 -1.06 -1.93 -3.42
N THR A 89 -2.31 -2.40 -3.52
CA THR A 89 -3.16 -2.12 -4.69
C THR A 89 -3.54 -0.65 -4.72
N THR A 90 -3.83 -0.02 -3.59
CA THR A 90 -4.05 1.44 -3.53
C THR A 90 -2.83 2.21 -4.03
N LEU A 91 -1.63 1.85 -3.59
CA LEU A 91 -0.41 2.48 -4.09
C LEU A 91 -0.23 2.25 -5.60
N HIS A 92 -0.52 1.04 -6.10
CA HIS A 92 -0.46 0.76 -7.54
C HIS A 92 -1.42 1.63 -8.35
N VAL A 93 -2.68 1.73 -7.92
CA VAL A 93 -3.69 2.59 -8.58
C VAL A 93 -3.27 4.05 -8.57
N ALA A 94 -2.72 4.53 -7.46
CA ALA A 94 -2.24 5.90 -7.34
C ALA A 94 -1.09 6.18 -8.32
N VAL A 95 -0.13 5.26 -8.41
CA VAL A 95 1.01 5.37 -9.34
C VAL A 95 0.57 5.25 -10.80
N ASP A 96 -0.38 4.35 -11.11
CA ASP A 96 -0.94 4.22 -12.47
C ASP A 96 -1.71 5.49 -12.88
N HIS A 97 -2.49 6.07 -11.96
CA HIS A 97 -3.15 7.37 -12.15
C HIS A 97 -2.13 8.49 -12.42
N LEU A 98 -1.09 8.62 -11.59
CA LEU A 98 -0.03 9.60 -11.81
C LEU A 98 0.69 9.37 -13.16
N GLY A 99 0.80 8.11 -13.59
CA GLY A 99 1.38 7.71 -14.87
C GLY A 99 0.68 8.31 -16.09
N THR A 100 -0.63 8.60 -16.01
CA THR A 100 -1.38 9.22 -17.10
C THR A 100 -1.24 10.75 -17.14
N ILE A 101 -0.72 11.36 -16.08
CA ILE A 101 -0.54 12.82 -16.00
C ILE A 101 0.67 13.25 -16.85
N PRO A 102 0.57 14.31 -17.68
CA PRO A 102 1.70 14.83 -18.45
C PRO A 102 2.89 15.23 -17.58
N ALA A 103 4.11 14.98 -18.06
CA ALA A 103 5.34 15.22 -17.30
C ALA A 103 5.47 16.68 -16.82
N ALA A 104 5.15 17.65 -17.67
CA ALA A 104 5.15 19.06 -17.31
C ALA A 104 4.21 19.37 -16.13
N ARG A 105 3.04 18.71 -16.07
CA ARG A 105 2.09 18.87 -14.97
C ARG A 105 2.62 18.23 -13.69
N ILE A 106 3.21 17.04 -13.77
CA ILE A 106 3.85 16.38 -12.62
C ILE A 106 4.99 17.25 -12.05
N LEU A 107 5.82 17.85 -12.92
CA LEU A 107 6.88 18.76 -12.48
C LEU A 107 6.33 19.99 -11.74
N ALA A 108 5.21 20.55 -12.20
CA ALA A 108 4.55 21.65 -11.52
C ALA A 108 4.00 21.24 -10.15
N LEU A 109 3.37 20.05 -10.07
CA LEU A 109 2.87 19.50 -8.83
C LEU A 109 4.00 19.26 -7.82
N LEU A 110 5.12 18.67 -8.26
CA LEU A 110 6.33 18.48 -7.44
C LEU A 110 6.91 19.79 -6.92
N ALA A 111 6.81 20.88 -7.69
CA ALA A 111 7.26 22.20 -7.25
C ALA A 111 6.32 22.83 -6.21
N SER A 112 5.03 22.49 -6.24
CA SER A 112 4.03 23.02 -5.31
C SER A 112 3.85 22.18 -4.04
N LEU A 113 4.23 20.90 -4.07
CA LEU A 113 4.04 19.97 -2.98
C LEU A 113 5.24 20.00 -2.04
N ASP A 114 5.03 20.32 -0.77
CA ASP A 114 6.03 20.09 0.27
C ASP A 114 6.12 18.59 0.60
N VAL A 115 6.87 17.85 -0.21
CA VAL A 115 7.08 16.40 -0.05
C VAL A 115 7.66 16.07 1.33
N SER A 116 8.44 17.00 1.92
CA SER A 116 9.07 16.77 3.22
C SER A 116 8.04 16.67 4.35
N HIS A 117 6.90 17.34 4.22
CA HIS A 117 5.77 17.25 5.15
C HIS A 117 5.20 15.83 5.24
N TYR A 118 5.18 15.09 4.12
CA TYR A 118 4.61 13.73 4.02
C TYR A 118 5.66 12.62 4.20
N SER A 119 6.93 12.94 4.01
CA SER A 119 8.05 12.01 4.19
C SER A 119 8.46 11.94 5.66
N GLY A 120 8.76 10.74 6.15
CA GLY A 120 9.15 10.55 7.55
C GLY A 120 10.04 9.32 7.75
N GLN A 121 10.30 8.97 9.00
CA GLN A 121 11.18 7.85 9.35
C GLN A 121 10.43 6.54 9.60
N GLN A 122 9.10 6.57 9.71
CA GLN A 122 8.31 5.36 9.92
C GLN A 122 8.23 4.56 8.62
N GLU A 123 8.69 3.31 8.70
CA GLU A 123 8.70 2.39 7.56
C GLU A 123 7.41 1.57 7.53
N HIS A 124 6.73 1.61 6.39
CA HIS A 124 5.50 0.87 6.14
C HIS A 124 5.71 -0.04 4.92
N HIS A 125 5.40 -1.31 5.09
CA HIS A 125 5.54 -2.31 4.04
C HIS A 125 4.17 -2.62 3.43
N VAL A 126 4.05 -2.41 2.13
CA VAL A 126 2.82 -2.73 1.39
C VAL A 126 3.11 -3.74 0.29
N GLY A 127 2.39 -4.86 0.28
CA GLY A 127 2.49 -5.86 -0.79
C GLY A 127 1.79 -5.34 -2.04
N ALA A 128 2.53 -5.12 -3.12
CA ALA A 128 1.98 -4.60 -4.38
C ALA A 128 2.38 -5.45 -5.60
N PRO A 129 1.65 -5.32 -6.73
CA PRO A 129 1.98 -6.00 -7.96
C PRO A 129 3.37 -5.59 -8.48
N HIS A 130 4.06 -6.52 -9.15
CA HIS A 130 5.40 -6.26 -9.71
C HIS A 130 5.43 -5.04 -10.64
N ARG A 131 4.34 -4.81 -11.38
CA ARG A 131 4.19 -3.71 -12.33
C ARG A 131 4.30 -2.32 -11.71
N LEU A 132 3.99 -2.16 -10.42
CA LEU A 132 4.10 -0.88 -9.72
C LEU A 132 5.48 -0.26 -9.90
N TRP A 133 6.53 -1.07 -9.74
CA TRP A 133 7.91 -0.62 -9.91
C TRP A 133 8.14 -0.07 -11.33
N SER A 134 7.73 -0.81 -12.35
CA SER A 134 7.93 -0.43 -13.76
C SER A 134 7.24 0.89 -14.11
N VAL A 135 6.02 1.11 -13.62
CA VAL A 135 5.29 2.36 -13.85
C VAL A 135 5.97 3.51 -13.12
N ALA A 136 6.34 3.33 -11.85
CA ALA A 136 7.01 4.36 -11.07
C ALA A 136 8.36 4.78 -11.68
N THR A 137 9.18 3.80 -12.11
CA THR A 137 10.45 4.09 -12.79
C THR A 137 10.24 4.75 -14.15
N GLY A 138 9.19 4.37 -14.89
CA GLY A 138 8.83 5.02 -16.15
C GLY A 138 8.42 6.48 -15.96
N ILE A 139 7.74 6.81 -14.86
CA ILE A 139 7.46 8.20 -14.49
C ILE A 139 8.76 8.96 -14.22
N VAL A 140 9.67 8.42 -13.39
CA VAL A 140 10.96 9.07 -13.09
C VAL A 140 11.75 9.36 -14.37
N GLU A 141 11.84 8.38 -15.27
CA GLU A 141 12.58 8.54 -16.53
C GLU A 141 11.95 9.61 -17.43
N ARG A 142 10.62 9.62 -17.53
CA ARG A 142 9.89 10.62 -18.31
C ARG A 142 10.06 12.04 -17.73
N LEU A 143 10.20 12.18 -16.41
CA LEU A 143 10.51 13.46 -15.77
C LEU A 143 11.96 13.88 -16.00
N ARG A 144 12.90 12.93 -15.95
CA ARG A 144 14.32 13.17 -16.27
C ARG A 144 14.49 13.72 -17.70
N GLN A 145 13.76 13.16 -18.66
CA GLN A 145 13.79 13.62 -20.05
C GLN A 145 13.13 15.00 -20.22
N ALA A 146 12.04 15.26 -19.49
CA ALA A 146 11.32 16.53 -19.57
C ALA A 146 12.04 17.69 -18.88
N ALA A 147 12.92 17.42 -17.91
CA ALA A 147 13.69 18.42 -17.19
C ALA A 147 15.12 17.89 -16.87
N PRO A 148 16.00 17.78 -17.89
CA PRO A 148 17.33 17.17 -17.73
C PRO A 148 18.24 17.92 -16.76
N GLU A 149 18.03 19.23 -16.61
CA GLU A 149 18.79 20.09 -15.68
C GLU A 149 18.40 19.91 -14.21
N ARG A 150 17.32 19.16 -13.91
CA ARG A 150 16.86 18.92 -12.55
C ARG A 150 17.28 17.52 -12.09
N SER A 151 17.59 17.41 -10.80
CA SER A 151 17.75 16.09 -10.18
C SER A 151 16.44 15.31 -10.28
N PRO A 152 16.46 14.04 -10.74
CA PRO A 152 15.25 13.23 -10.84
C PRO A 152 14.67 12.96 -9.44
N PRO A 153 13.34 12.98 -9.28
CA PRO A 153 12.72 12.67 -8.00
C PRO A 153 12.98 11.21 -7.60
N THR A 154 13.07 10.98 -6.30
CA THR A 154 13.16 9.61 -5.77
C THR A 154 11.84 8.87 -5.96
N LEU A 155 11.87 7.53 -5.96
CA LEU A 155 10.64 6.74 -6.00
C LEU A 155 9.73 7.01 -4.79
N GLY A 156 10.30 7.27 -3.60
CA GLY A 156 9.52 7.67 -2.43
C GLY A 156 8.73 8.96 -2.68
N THR A 157 9.36 9.94 -3.33
CA THR A 157 8.71 11.18 -3.77
C THR A 157 7.58 10.92 -4.75
N ILE A 158 7.79 10.01 -5.72
CA ILE A 158 6.74 9.61 -6.67
C ILE A 158 5.55 8.94 -5.96
N TYR A 159 5.80 8.07 -4.99
CA TYR A 159 4.74 7.42 -4.21
C TYR A 159 3.91 8.41 -3.40
N ILE A 160 4.58 9.36 -2.72
CA ILE A 160 3.91 10.41 -1.96
C ILE A 160 3.04 11.27 -2.88
N LEU A 161 3.60 11.75 -4.00
CA LEU A 161 2.85 12.56 -4.95
C LEU A 161 1.66 11.78 -5.53
N ALA A 162 1.85 10.52 -5.89
CA ALA A 162 0.80 9.68 -6.43
C ALA A 162 -0.39 9.55 -5.46
N LEU A 163 -0.11 9.30 -4.17
CA LEU A 163 -1.13 9.23 -3.13
C LEU A 163 -1.84 10.58 -2.97
N HIS A 164 -1.08 11.68 -2.92
CA HIS A 164 -1.64 13.02 -2.80
C HIS A 164 -2.56 13.39 -3.98
N GLU A 165 -2.17 13.06 -5.21
CA GLU A 165 -3.00 13.33 -6.38
C GLU A 165 -4.25 12.45 -6.42
N LEU A 166 -4.12 11.16 -6.10
CA LEU A 166 -5.27 10.25 -6.12
C LEU A 166 -6.28 10.57 -5.00
N SER A 167 -5.85 11.03 -3.82
CA SER A 167 -6.79 11.42 -2.75
C SER A 167 -7.70 12.57 -3.16
N ARG A 168 -7.22 13.43 -4.07
CA ARG A 168 -7.93 14.62 -4.58
C ARG A 168 -8.62 14.38 -5.92
N ALA A 169 -8.40 13.23 -6.55
CA ALA A 169 -8.98 12.91 -7.84
C ALA A 169 -10.50 12.71 -7.75
N ALA A 170 -11.19 13.08 -8.82
CA ALA A 170 -12.62 12.81 -8.95
C ALA A 170 -12.89 11.31 -9.11
N GLN A 171 -14.04 10.84 -8.64
CA GLN A 171 -14.42 9.41 -8.70
C GLN A 171 -14.26 8.75 -10.08
N PRO A 172 -14.62 9.39 -11.21
CA PRO A 172 -14.41 8.78 -12.53
C PRO A 172 -12.94 8.46 -12.83
N ALA A 173 -12.03 9.40 -12.53
CA ALA A 173 -10.60 9.22 -12.77
C ALA A 173 -10.00 8.10 -11.90
N ILE A 174 -10.51 7.94 -10.68
CA ILE A 174 -10.13 6.86 -9.77
C ILE A 174 -10.61 5.52 -10.29
N LEU A 175 -11.86 5.44 -10.75
CA LEU A 175 -12.42 4.21 -11.29
C LEU A 175 -11.67 3.77 -12.56
N GLU A 176 -11.35 4.70 -13.45
CA GLU A 176 -10.53 4.42 -14.63
C GLU A 176 -9.14 3.91 -14.27
N ALA A 177 -8.46 4.54 -13.31
CA ALA A 177 -7.16 4.09 -12.83
C ALA A 177 -7.25 2.70 -12.18
N TYR A 178 -8.30 2.46 -11.40
CA TYR A 178 -8.55 1.16 -10.80
C TYR A 178 -8.73 0.07 -11.87
N VAL A 179 -9.61 0.29 -12.85
CA VAL A 179 -9.84 -0.66 -13.94
C VAL A 179 -8.55 -0.94 -14.72
N ARG A 180 -7.79 0.10 -15.12
CA ARG A 180 -6.50 -0.09 -15.79
C ARG A 180 -5.51 -0.92 -14.97
N SER A 181 -5.41 -0.62 -13.67
CA SER A 181 -4.50 -1.33 -12.78
C SER A 181 -4.83 -2.82 -12.64
N GLN A 182 -6.07 -3.22 -12.91
CA GLN A 182 -6.55 -4.60 -12.86
C GLN A 182 -6.45 -5.31 -14.22
N SER A 183 -6.72 -4.60 -15.33
CA SER A 183 -6.68 -5.15 -16.69
C SER A 183 -5.28 -5.51 -17.18
N LEU A 184 -4.25 -4.93 -16.58
CA LEU A 184 -2.85 -5.11 -16.99
C LEU A 184 -2.13 -6.24 -16.25
N ASP A 185 -2.89 -7.03 -15.48
CA ASP A 185 -2.43 -8.27 -14.86
C ASP A 185 -3.04 -9.53 -15.53
N GLY A 186 -3.64 -9.39 -16.72
CA GLY A 186 -3.99 -10.52 -17.60
C GLY A 186 -2.75 -11.05 -18.33
N PRO A 187 -2.73 -12.33 -18.76
CA PRO A 187 -1.56 -12.93 -19.41
C PRO A 187 -1.20 -12.16 -20.68
N ALA A 188 0.09 -11.87 -20.83
CA ALA A 188 0.70 -11.43 -22.09
C ALA A 188 0.73 -12.59 -23.10
#